data_AF-A0A1G1MJ77-F1
#
_entry.id   AF-A0A1G1MJ77-F1
#
_cell.length_a   1.000
_cell.length_b   1.000
_cell.length_c   1.000
_cell.angle_alpha   90.00
_cell.angle_beta   90.00
_cell.angle_gamma   90.00
#
_symmetry.space_group_name_H-M   'P 1'
#
loop_
_entity.id
_entity.type
_entity.pdbx_description
1 polymer ?
#
loop_
_entity_poly.entity_id
_entity_poly.type
_entity_poly.pdbx_seq_one_letter_code
_entity_poly.pdbx_strand_id
1 'polypeptide(L)'
;MRPIATGREAHHHLREPLVITETMTVNHILRMWPEARAVLGRFKLGCEADGILCLDELCWWRGLDVAVVLEALRQAPGVAGEGLTKREMANV
;
A
#
# COMPACT_ATOMS: atom_id res chain seq x y z
N MET A 1 9.02 -18.87 42.05
CA MET A 1 8.65 -17.94 40.95
C MET A 1 9.56 -18.22 39.78
N ARG A 2 9.02 -18.50 38.58
CA ARG A 2 9.83 -18.65 37.37
C ARG A 2 9.98 -17.27 36.73
N PRO A 3 11.18 -16.86 36.25
CA PRO A 3 11.32 -15.62 35.51
C PRO A 3 10.63 -15.76 34.15
N ILE A 4 9.80 -14.78 33.80
CA ILE A 4 9.23 -14.64 32.46
C ILE A 4 10.38 -14.19 31.57
N ALA A 5 10.85 -15.08 30.71
CA ALA A 5 11.77 -14.73 29.63
C ALA A 5 11.11 -13.64 28.78
N THR A 6 11.59 -12.39 28.90
CA THR A 6 11.26 -11.31 27.98
C THR A 6 11.95 -11.61 26.65
N GLY A 7 11.35 -12.50 25.88
CA GLY A 7 11.64 -12.67 24.46
C GLY A 7 11.16 -11.46 23.69
N ARG A 8 11.99 -10.42 23.63
CA ARG A 8 11.96 -9.43 22.55
C ARG A 8 13.32 -9.44 21.87
N GLU A 9 13.67 -10.60 21.34
CA GLU A 9 14.68 -10.69 20.30
C GLU A 9 14.03 -10.40 18.95
N ALA A 10 14.75 -9.58 18.18
CA ALA A 10 14.75 -9.47 16.73
C ALA A 10 13.44 -9.07 16.04
N HIS A 11 13.34 -7.79 15.65
CA HIS A 11 12.83 -7.45 14.32
C HIS A 11 13.60 -6.25 13.77
N HIS A 12 14.88 -6.51 13.50
CA HIS A 12 15.69 -5.75 12.56
C HIS A 12 15.15 -6.07 11.15
N HIS A 13 13.96 -5.57 10.82
CA HIS A 13 13.41 -5.75 9.48
C HIS A 13 14.04 -4.72 8.54
N LEU A 14 14.92 -5.25 7.70
CA LEU A 14 15.29 -4.72 6.40
C LEU A 14 14.09 -3.96 5.81
N ARG A 15 14.28 -2.67 5.50
CA ARG A 15 13.26 -1.80 4.91
C ARG A 15 12.97 -2.27 3.49
N GLU A 16 12.19 -3.33 3.34
CA GLU A 16 11.59 -3.65 2.05
C GLU A 16 10.79 -2.42 1.59
N PRO A 17 10.90 -2.01 0.31
CA PRO A 17 10.03 -0.97 -0.20
C PRO A 17 8.59 -1.42 0.02
N LEU A 18 7.82 -0.61 0.75
CA LEU A 18 6.41 -0.87 0.98
C LEU A 18 5.69 -0.83 -0.36
N VAL A 19 5.38 -2.00 -0.92
CA VAL A 19 4.64 -2.16 -2.17
C VAL A 19 3.15 -2.23 -1.82
N ILE A 20 2.32 -1.50 -2.57
CA ILE A 20 0.87 -1.64 -2.46
C ILE A 20 0.47 -2.98 -3.06
N THR A 21 -0.27 -3.78 -2.28
CA THR A 21 -0.83 -5.07 -2.69
C THR A 21 -2.35 -5.04 -2.68
N GLU A 22 -2.96 -5.94 -3.42
CA GLU A 22 -4.41 -6.10 -3.53
C GLU A 22 -5.10 -6.46 -2.20
N THR A 23 -4.34 -7.07 -1.29
CA THR A 23 -4.78 -7.45 0.06
C THR A 23 -4.75 -6.30 1.08
N MET A 24 -4.27 -5.12 0.68
CA MET A 24 -4.31 -3.93 1.54
C MET A 24 -5.69 -3.30 1.51
N THR A 25 -6.14 -2.82 2.67
CA THR A 25 -7.40 -2.06 2.73
C THR A 25 -7.24 -0.66 2.17
N VAL A 26 -8.32 -0.08 1.64
CA VAL A 26 -8.33 1.30 1.13
C VAL A 26 -7.86 2.31 2.20
N ASN A 27 -8.27 2.14 3.46
CA ASN A 27 -7.79 2.99 4.56
C ASN A 27 -6.30 2.80 4.84
N HIS A 28 -5.78 1.57 4.74
CA HIS A 28 -4.35 1.33 4.92
C HIS A 28 -3.55 2.02 3.83
N ILE A 29 -3.96 1.85 2.56
CA ILE A 29 -3.32 2.50 1.41
C ILE A 29 -3.32 4.02 1.59
N LEU A 30 -4.47 4.63 1.93
CA LEU A 30 -4.58 6.08 2.06
C LEU A 30 -3.87 6.65 3.29
N ARG A 31 -3.63 5.84 4.32
CA ARG A 31 -2.80 6.23 5.48
C ARG A 31 -1.32 6.24 5.12
N MET A 32 -0.88 5.30 4.30
CA MET A 32 0.52 5.16 3.89
C MET A 32 0.86 6.07 2.71
N TRP A 33 -0.10 6.32 1.81
CA TRP A 33 0.01 7.16 0.61
C TRP A 33 -1.26 7.99 0.41
N PRO A 34 -1.38 9.15 1.07
CA PRO A 34 -2.53 10.05 0.90
C PRO A 34 -2.78 10.45 -0.57
N GLU A 35 -1.74 10.52 -1.39
CA GLU A 35 -1.74 10.81 -2.82
C GLU A 35 -2.55 9.79 -3.63
N ALA A 36 -2.67 8.55 -3.14
CA ALA A 36 -3.47 7.49 -3.76
C ALA A 36 -4.96 7.86 -3.84
N ARG A 37 -5.43 8.84 -3.07
CA ARG A 37 -6.82 9.32 -3.09
C ARG A 37 -7.27 9.75 -4.47
N ALA A 38 -6.39 10.45 -5.21
CA ALA A 38 -6.73 10.93 -6.54
C ALA A 38 -6.89 9.77 -7.54
N VAL A 39 -6.10 8.71 -7.39
CA VAL A 39 -6.17 7.52 -8.25
C VAL A 39 -7.42 6.71 -7.93
N LEU A 40 -7.61 6.36 -6.66
CA LEU A 40 -8.76 5.57 -6.19
C LEU A 40 -10.09 6.26 -6.55
N GLY A 41 -10.13 7.59 -6.47
CA GLY A 41 -11.29 8.39 -6.90
C GLY A 41 -11.67 8.20 -8.37
N ARG A 42 -10.71 7.95 -9.29
CA ARG A 42 -11.00 7.67 -10.71
C ARG A 42 -11.76 6.36 -10.89
N PHE A 43 -11.53 5.40 -10.00
CA PHE A 43 -12.22 4.11 -9.93
C PHE A 43 -13.47 4.14 -9.04
N LYS A 44 -13.84 5.32 -8.50
CA LYS A 44 -14.92 5.51 -7.52
C LYS A 44 -14.74 4.69 -6.24
N LEU A 45 -13.50 4.49 -5.80
CA LEU A 45 -13.13 3.80 -4.57
C LEU A 45 -12.79 4.85 -3.50
N GLY A 46 -13.38 4.76 -2.30
CA GLY A 46 -13.20 5.80 -1.27
C GLY A 46 -13.27 5.31 0.18
N CYS A 47 -12.73 6.12 1.10
CA CYS A 47 -12.70 5.81 2.55
C CYS A 47 -14.08 5.64 3.18
N GLU A 48 -15.07 6.42 2.75
CA GLU A 48 -16.34 6.57 3.48
C GLU A 48 -17.21 5.31 3.42
N ALA A 49 -17.20 4.62 2.27
CA ALA A 49 -17.98 3.40 2.07
C ALA A 49 -17.10 2.14 2.00
N ASP A 50 -15.87 2.26 1.47
CA ASP A 50 -15.06 1.11 1.09
C ASP A 50 -13.77 0.95 1.93
N GLY A 51 -13.57 1.84 2.91
CA GLY A 51 -12.29 2.00 3.62
C GLY A 51 -11.75 0.74 4.33
N ILE A 52 -12.63 -0.15 4.78
CA ILE A 52 -12.27 -1.37 5.52
C ILE A 52 -12.02 -2.59 4.62
N LEU A 53 -12.43 -2.52 3.36
CA LEU A 53 -12.32 -3.64 2.42
C LEU A 53 -10.95 -3.65 1.76
N CYS A 54 -10.46 -4.86 1.47
CA CYS A 54 -9.29 -5.07 0.65
C CYS A 54 -9.57 -4.64 -0.80
N LEU A 55 -8.51 -4.27 -1.52
CA LEU A 55 -8.63 -3.76 -2.87
C LEU A 55 -9.17 -4.82 -3.83
N ASP A 56 -8.79 -6.09 -3.68
CA ASP A 56 -9.31 -7.22 -4.46
C ASP A 56 -10.81 -7.46 -4.23
N GLU A 57 -11.25 -7.54 -2.98
CA GLU A 57 -12.65 -7.75 -2.60
C GLU A 57 -13.53 -6.60 -3.13
N LEU A 58 -13.04 -5.37 -2.97
CA LEU A 58 -13.72 -4.19 -3.46
C LEU A 58 -13.79 -4.16 -4.99
N CYS A 59 -12.70 -4.50 -5.69
CA CYS A 59 -12.69 -4.58 -7.15
C CYS A 59 -13.65 -5.66 -7.64
N TRP A 60 -13.71 -6.82 -6.98
CA TRP A 60 -14.64 -7.89 -7.31
C TRP A 60 -16.10 -7.43 -7.19
N TRP A 61 -16.49 -6.78 -6.09
CA TRP A 61 -17.85 -6.25 -5.91
C TRP A 61 -18.24 -5.17 -6.93
N ARG A 62 -17.27 -4.41 -7.42
CA ARG A 62 -17.49 -3.30 -8.37
C ARG A 62 -17.32 -3.72 -9.83
N GLY A 63 -16.95 -4.96 -10.11
CA GLY A 63 -16.66 -5.45 -11.47
C GLY A 63 -15.42 -4.76 -12.08
N LEU A 64 -14.43 -4.43 -11.26
CA LEU A 64 -13.17 -3.83 -11.67
C LEU A 64 -12.06 -4.88 -11.72
N ASP A 65 -11.07 -4.68 -12.60
CA ASP A 65 -9.84 -5.44 -12.60
C ASP A 65 -8.84 -4.84 -11.60
N VAL A 66 -8.54 -5.58 -10.54
CA VAL A 66 -7.62 -5.15 -9.48
C VAL A 66 -6.20 -4.90 -10.01
N ALA A 67 -5.76 -5.61 -11.04
CA ALA A 67 -4.45 -5.40 -11.64
C ALA A 67 -4.34 -4.01 -12.28
N VAL A 68 -5.42 -3.53 -12.91
CA VAL A 68 -5.49 -2.18 -13.50
C VAL A 68 -5.45 -1.11 -12.41
N VAL A 69 -6.14 -1.31 -11.30
CA VAL A 69 -6.12 -0.37 -10.16
C VAL A 69 -4.73 -0.30 -9.53
N LEU A 70 -4.07 -1.45 -9.32
CA LEU A 70 -2.71 -1.50 -8.79
C LEU A 70 -1.71 -0.82 -9.72
N GLU A 71 -1.81 -1.03 -11.02
CA GLU A 71 -0.92 -0.37 -11.98
C GLU A 71 -1.12 1.14 -11.98
N ALA A 72 -2.36 1.62 -11.92
CA ALA A 72 -2.65 3.05 -11.81
C ALA A 72 -2.11 3.67 -10.50
N LEU A 73 -2.10 2.91 -9.40
CA LEU A 73 -1.50 3.33 -8.13
C LEU A 73 0.02 3.38 -8.23
N ARG A 74 0.65 2.41 -8.88
CA ARG A 74 2.11 2.40 -9.10
C ARG A 74 2.58 3.51 -10.01
N GLN A 75 1.77 3.97 -10.94
CA GLN A 75 2.15 5.07 -11.85
C GLN A 75 1.87 6.45 -11.25
N ALA A 76 1.27 6.53 -10.07
CA ALA A 76 0.87 7.80 -9.48
C ALA A 76 2.02 8.45 -8.70
N PRO A 77 2.40 9.71 -9.01
CA PRO A 77 3.45 10.40 -8.29
C PRO A 77 3.16 10.46 -6.78
N GLY A 78 4.13 10.04 -5.97
CA GLY A 78 4.01 10.02 -4.50
C GLY A 78 3.30 8.77 -3.94
N VAL A 79 2.78 7.90 -4.81
CA VAL A 79 2.26 6.58 -4.46
C VAL A 79 3.33 5.55 -4.83
N ALA A 80 3.42 4.44 -4.10
CA ALA A 80 4.49 3.45 -4.27
C ALA A 80 4.61 2.90 -5.72
N GLY A 81 5.46 3.58 -6.50
CA GLY A 81 5.86 3.27 -7.86
C GLY A 81 6.37 4.55 -8.53
N GLU A 82 7.62 4.49 -9.00
CA GLU A 82 8.49 5.59 -9.39
C GLU A 82 9.08 6.45 -8.25
N GLY A 83 10.17 5.92 -7.69
CA GLY A 83 11.19 6.73 -7.05
C GLY A 83 12.08 6.03 -6.02
N LEU A 84 12.86 5.01 -6.42
CA LEU A 84 14.24 5.00 -5.94
C LEU A 84 14.76 6.42 -6.19
N THR A 85 15.12 7.09 -5.11
CA THR A 85 15.40 8.51 -5.12
C THR A 85 16.52 8.79 -6.14
N LYS A 86 16.55 9.97 -6.79
CA LYS A 86 17.67 10.41 -7.65
C LYS A 86 19.07 10.25 -7.01
N ARG A 87 19.12 10.01 -5.69
CA ARG A 87 20.32 9.70 -4.91
C ARG A 87 20.91 8.31 -5.17
N GLU A 88 20.13 7.35 -5.69
CA GLU A 88 20.58 5.97 -5.94
C GLU A 88 21.05 5.73 -7.38
N MET A 89 20.73 6.61 -8.32
CA MET A 89 21.24 6.56 -9.71
C MET A 89 22.65 7.15 -9.86
N ALA A 90 23.19 7.84 -8.86
CA ALA A 90 24.49 8.50 -8.94
C ALA A 90 25.69 7.59 -8.62
N ASN A 91 25.47 6.29 -8.40
CA ASN A 91 26.51 5.36 -7.97
C ASN A 91 26.50 4.01 -8.70
N VAL A 92 26.07 4.00 -9.97
CA VAL A 92 26.30 2.91 -10.93
C VAL A 92 27.15 3.44 -12.07
#